data_AF-A0A2N9GXK6-F1
#
_entry.id   AF-A0A2N9GXK6-F1
#
_cell.length_a   1.000
_cell.length_b   1.000
_cell.length_c   1.000
_cell.angle_alpha   90.00
_cell.angle_beta   90.00
_cell.angle_gamma   90.00
#
_symmetry.space_group_name_H-M   'P 1'
#
loop_
_entity.id
_entity.type
_entity.pdbx_description
1 polymer ?
#
loop_
_entity_poly.entity_id
_entity_poly.type
_entity_poly.pdbx_seq_one_letter_code
_entity_poly.pdbx_strand_id
1 'polypeptide(L)'
;MEENQEMALTQMRKSVEKLGSSTEGYGNPTIMRFLIARSMDQDKAAKMFVQWLNWRASMVPNGFISESEIQDELEPRKIYLQGLSKDRYPVMVVKASKHFPSKDAVQFKSN
;
A
#
# COMPACT_ATOMS: atom_id res chain seq x y z
N MET A 1 18.63 16.08 -11.27
CA MET A 1 17.37 15.31 -11.10
C MET A 1 17.40 14.50 -9.81
N GLU A 2 18.48 13.75 -9.54
CA GLU A 2 18.67 13.00 -8.29
C GLU A 2 18.72 13.90 -7.05
N GLU A 3 19.41 15.05 -7.11
CA GLU A 3 19.50 15.99 -5.98
C GLU A 3 18.13 16.53 -5.53
N ASN A 4 17.23 16.81 -6.48
CA ASN A 4 15.85 17.21 -6.18
C ASN A 4 15.05 16.07 -5.53
N GLN A 5 15.32 14.81 -5.89
CA GLN A 5 14.66 13.66 -5.29
C GLN A 5 15.15 13.41 -3.87
N GLU A 6 16.45 13.54 -3.61
CA GLU A 6 17.03 13.40 -2.28
C GLU A 6 16.53 14.50 -1.33
N MET A 7 16.44 15.74 -1.82
CA MET A 7 15.83 16.84 -1.08
C MET A 7 14.35 16.56 -0.75
N ALA A 8 13.55 16.12 -1.72
CA ALA A 8 12.15 15.79 -1.51
C ALA A 8 11.98 14.64 -0.50
N LEU A 9 12.84 13.62 -0.57
CA LEU A 9 12.89 12.51 0.37
C LEU A 9 13.21 12.98 1.80
N THR A 10 14.14 13.92 1.95
CA THR A 10 14.53 14.49 3.23
C THR A 10 13.40 15.32 3.84
N GLN A 11 12.76 16.17 3.04
CA GLN A 11 11.65 17.01 3.50
C GLN A 11 10.41 16.19 3.83
N MET A 12 10.14 15.12 3.06
CA MET A 12 9.08 14.16 3.34
C MET A 12 9.28 13.49 4.71
N ARG A 13 10.50 13.04 5.04
CA ARG A 13 10.81 12.45 6.36
C ARG A 13 10.57 13.42 7.50
N LYS A 14 11.07 14.64 7.37
CA LYS A 14 10.82 15.72 8.35
C LYS A 14 9.33 16.00 8.52
N SER A 15 8.56 15.92 7.44
CA SER A 15 7.10 16.14 7.49
C SER A 15 6.38 14.99 8.21
N VAL A 16 6.83 13.75 8.04
CA VAL A 16 6.34 12.58 8.80
C VAL A 16 6.69 12.71 10.29
N GLU A 17 7.91 13.14 10.62
CA GLU A 17 8.33 13.39 12.02
C GLU A 17 7.48 14.49 12.69
N LYS A 18 7.17 15.57 11.98
CA LYS A 18 6.25 16.63 12.47
C LYS A 18 4.84 16.12 12.77
N LEU A 19 4.41 15.04 12.12
CA LEU A 19 3.14 14.37 12.37
C LEU A 19 3.22 13.34 13.51
N GLY A 20 4.36 13.24 14.21
CA GLY A 20 4.57 12.33 15.33
C GLY A 20 4.79 10.87 14.91
N SER A 21 5.21 10.62 13.68
CA SER A 21 5.48 9.28 13.15
C SER A 21 6.92 9.14 12.67
N SER A 22 7.37 7.91 12.41
CA SER A 22 8.71 7.60 11.90
C SER A 22 8.65 6.94 10.52
N THR A 23 9.65 7.19 9.69
CA THR A 23 9.87 6.45 8.43
C THR A 23 10.85 5.29 8.59
N GLU A 24 11.27 4.98 9.81
CA GLU A 24 12.17 3.86 10.12
C GLU A 24 11.61 2.54 9.59
N GLY A 25 12.50 1.68 9.07
CA GLY A 25 12.11 0.43 8.41
C GLY A 25 11.67 0.57 6.96
N TYR A 26 11.55 1.79 6.42
CA TYR A 26 11.13 2.02 5.03
C TYR A 26 12.21 2.73 4.20
N GLY A 27 12.67 2.08 3.14
CA GLY A 27 13.68 2.63 2.22
C GLY A 27 13.15 3.74 1.30
N ASN A 28 14.08 4.46 0.65
CA ASN A 28 13.79 5.53 -0.31
C ASN A 28 12.72 5.17 -1.36
N PRO A 29 12.74 3.96 -1.98
CA PRO A 29 11.73 3.62 -2.99
C PRO A 29 10.31 3.60 -2.44
N THR A 30 10.12 3.15 -1.19
CA THR A 30 8.79 3.12 -0.56
C THR A 30 8.29 4.54 -0.32
N ILE A 31 9.13 5.40 0.25
CA ILE A 31 8.75 6.80 0.56
C ILE A 31 8.48 7.58 -0.73
N MET A 32 9.28 7.35 -1.77
CA MET A 32 9.09 7.98 -3.09
C MET A 32 7.72 7.65 -3.71
N ARG A 33 7.17 6.45 -3.48
CA ARG A 33 5.82 6.10 -3.98
C ARG A 33 4.74 7.05 -3.44
N PHE A 34 4.83 7.46 -2.17
CA PHE A 34 3.88 8.39 -1.57
C PHE A 34 4.04 9.81 -2.13
N LEU A 35 5.27 10.25 -2.34
CA LEU A 35 5.56 11.52 -3.01
C LEU A 35 4.97 11.54 -4.43
N ILE A 36 5.25 10.51 -5.25
CA ILE A 36 4.70 10.39 -6.61
C ILE A 36 3.16 10.39 -6.57
N ALA A 37 2.55 9.61 -5.68
CA ALA A 37 1.09 9.52 -5.54
C ALA A 37 0.42 10.82 -5.08
N ARG A 38 1.20 11.79 -4.59
CA ARG A 38 0.74 13.11 -4.17
C ARG A 38 1.43 14.23 -4.94
N SER A 39 1.85 13.96 -6.18
CA SER A 39 2.42 14.99 -7.08
C SER A 39 3.62 15.73 -6.47
N MET A 40 4.45 15.01 -5.71
CA MET A 40 5.61 15.50 -4.97
C MET A 40 5.29 16.51 -3.85
N ASP A 41 4.01 16.65 -3.46
CA ASP A 41 3.57 17.45 -2.31
C ASP A 41 3.91 16.71 -1.00
N GLN A 42 4.86 17.26 -0.25
CA GLN A 42 5.46 16.61 0.93
C GLN A 42 4.48 16.47 2.08
N ASP A 43 3.67 17.50 2.33
CA ASP A 43 2.72 17.50 3.44
C ASP A 43 1.57 16.50 3.16
N LYS A 44 1.07 16.47 1.92
CA LYS A 44 0.05 15.48 1.52
C LYS A 44 0.60 14.07 1.49
N ALA A 45 1.82 13.89 1.01
CA ALA A 45 2.49 12.60 1.03
C ALA A 45 2.68 12.11 2.47
N ALA A 46 3.16 12.98 3.37
CA ALA A 46 3.37 12.65 4.78
C ALA A 46 2.08 12.24 5.48
N LYS A 47 1.00 12.99 5.28
CA LYS A 47 -0.33 12.63 5.81
C LYS A 47 -0.80 11.26 5.30
N MET A 48 -0.64 10.99 4.00
CA MET A 48 -0.98 9.68 3.42
C MET A 48 -0.11 8.55 3.98
N PHE A 49 1.19 8.80 4.19
CA PHE A 49 2.12 7.83 4.77
C PHE A 49 1.75 7.47 6.21
N VAL A 50 1.42 8.47 7.05
CA VAL A 50 0.98 8.24 8.43
C VAL A 50 -0.35 7.49 8.48
N GLN A 51 -1.32 7.85 7.63
CA GLN A 51 -2.57 7.08 7.51
C GLN A 51 -2.31 5.62 7.12
N TRP A 52 -1.37 5.40 6.19
CA TRP A 52 -0.96 4.06 5.79
C TRP A 52 -0.27 3.28 6.91
N LEU A 53 0.58 3.91 7.72
CA LEU A 53 1.18 3.27 8.90
C LEU A 53 0.12 2.83 9.90
N ASN A 54 -0.86 3.70 10.19
CA ASN A 54 -1.96 3.38 11.09
C ASN A 54 -2.80 2.21 10.57
N TRP A 55 -3.10 2.22 9.26
CA TRP A 55 -3.80 1.10 8.61
C TRP A 55 -2.98 -0.19 8.67
N ARG A 56 -1.66 -0.14 8.47
CA ARG A 56 -0.79 -1.32 8.60
C ARG A 56 -0.80 -1.87 10.01
N ALA A 57 -0.71 -1.01 11.01
CA ALA A 57 -0.76 -1.40 12.42
C ALA A 57 -2.10 -2.03 12.81
N SER A 58 -3.22 -1.56 12.24
CA SER A 58 -4.55 -2.10 12.54
C SER A 58 -4.89 -3.37 11.75
N MET A 59 -4.54 -3.42 10.46
CA MET A 59 -4.98 -4.50 9.55
C MET A 59 -3.97 -5.63 9.41
N VAL A 60 -2.68 -5.36 9.61
CA VAL A 60 -1.60 -6.33 9.42
C VAL A 60 -0.59 -6.23 10.58
N PRO A 61 -1.03 -6.42 11.84
CA PRO A 61 -0.22 -6.18 13.03
C PRO A 61 1.04 -7.06 13.09
N ASN A 62 0.98 -8.26 12.52
CA ASN A 62 2.11 -9.20 12.45
C ASN A 62 3.02 -8.95 11.24
N GLY A 63 2.77 -7.90 10.45
CA GLY A 63 3.50 -7.59 9.23
C GLY A 63 3.12 -8.42 8.00
N PHE A 64 2.37 -9.51 8.19
CA PHE A 64 1.76 -10.33 7.14
C PHE A 64 0.34 -10.79 7.54
N ILE A 65 -0.43 -11.24 6.56
CA ILE A 65 -1.72 -11.94 6.75
C ILE A 65 -1.45 -13.42 6.47
N SER A 66 -1.75 -14.30 7.42
CA SER A 66 -1.54 -15.74 7.23
C SER A 66 -2.55 -16.32 6.24
N GLU A 67 -2.15 -17.34 5.47
CA GLU A 67 -3.08 -18.01 4.54
C GLU A 67 -4.29 -18.61 5.26
N SER A 68 -4.11 -19.06 6.51
CA SER A 68 -5.19 -19.54 7.38
C SER A 68 -6.26 -18.49 7.68
N GLU A 69 -5.91 -17.19 7.70
CA GLU A 69 -6.88 -16.11 7.93
C GLU A 69 -7.74 -15.80 6.69
N ILE A 70 -7.30 -16.22 5.50
CA ILE A 70 -7.92 -15.85 4.23
C ILE A 70 -8.24 -17.06 3.34
N GLN A 71 -8.40 -18.24 3.93
CA GLN A 71 -8.64 -19.48 3.18
C GLN A 71 -9.85 -19.33 2.24
N ASP A 72 -10.97 -18.80 2.73
CA ASP A 72 -12.18 -18.59 1.93
C ASP A 72 -11.97 -17.61 0.75
N GLU A 73 -11.04 -16.67 0.86
CA GLU A 73 -10.69 -15.74 -0.23
C GLU A 73 -9.74 -16.38 -1.26
N LEU A 74 -8.92 -17.34 -0.83
CA LEU A 74 -7.99 -18.08 -1.68
C LEU A 74 -8.67 -19.23 -2.44
N GLU A 75 -9.64 -19.92 -1.84
CA GLU A 75 -10.34 -21.08 -2.40
C GLU A 75 -10.89 -20.86 -3.82
N PRO A 76 -11.53 -19.71 -4.16
CA PRO A 76 -12.00 -19.46 -5.52
C PRO A 76 -10.89 -19.42 -6.57
N ARG A 77 -9.62 -19.22 -6.18
CA ARG A 77 -8.47 -19.08 -7.10
C ARG A 77 -8.79 -18.09 -8.21
N LYS A 78 -9.18 -16.88 -7.80
CA LYS A 78 -9.63 -15.79 -8.67
C LYS A 78 -8.52 -14.80 -9.03
N ILE A 79 -7.36 -14.85 -8.37
CA ILE A 79 -6.20 -13.98 -8.61
C ILE A 79 -5.03 -14.83 -9.12
N TYR A 80 -4.35 -14.36 -10.17
CA TYR A 80 -3.19 -15.04 -10.77
C TYR A 80 -2.07 -14.02 -11.01
N LEU A 81 -0.83 -14.39 -10.67
CA LEU A 81 0.37 -13.61 -11.01
C LEU A 81 1.00 -14.21 -12.28
N GLN A 82 1.01 -13.46 -13.39
CA GLN A 82 1.39 -13.93 -14.73
C GLN A 82 2.73 -13.34 -15.19
N GLY A 83 3.69 -13.23 -14.27
CA GLY A 83 5.02 -12.69 -14.57
C GLY A 83 4.99 -11.18 -14.86
N LEU A 84 5.83 -10.74 -15.79
CA LEU A 84 6.03 -9.33 -16.11
C LEU A 84 5.49 -8.98 -17.51
N SER A 85 4.99 -7.76 -17.67
CA SER A 85 4.63 -7.17 -18.95
C SER A 85 5.88 -6.88 -19.80
N LYS A 86 5.68 -6.44 -21.06
CA LYS A 86 6.77 -6.00 -21.95
C LYS A 86 7.65 -4.94 -21.30
N ASP A 87 7.04 -4.03 -20.55
CA ASP A 87 7.70 -2.93 -19.84
C ASP A 87 8.14 -3.31 -18.42
N ARG A 88 8.23 -4.62 -18.13
CA ARG A 88 8.75 -5.16 -16.87
C ARG A 88 7.88 -4.90 -15.63
N TYR A 89 6.60 -4.57 -15.80
CA TYR A 89 5.66 -4.42 -14.67
C TYR A 89 5.01 -5.77 -14.30
N PRO A 90 4.85 -6.08 -13.00
CA PRO A 90 4.11 -7.28 -12.57
C PRO A 90 2.68 -7.30 -13.11
N VAL A 91 2.26 -8.44 -13.65
CA VAL A 91 0.92 -8.64 -14.19
C VAL A 91 0.08 -9.50 -13.25
N MET A 92 -1.02 -8.93 -12.75
CA MET A 92 -2.05 -9.63 -12.00
C MET A 92 -3.29 -9.81 -12.88
N VAL A 93 -3.78 -11.04 -13.01
CA VAL A 93 -5.02 -11.37 -13.71
C VAL A 93 -6.09 -11.72 -12.68
N VAL A 94 -7.26 -11.07 -12.79
CA VAL A 94 -8.42 -11.33 -11.93
C VAL A 94 -9.51 -12.03 -12.75
N LYS A 95 -9.85 -13.26 -12.38
CA LYS A 95 -10.96 -14.01 -12.99
C LYS A 95 -12.26 -13.67 -12.26
N ALA A 96 -12.88 -12.56 -12.64
CA ALA A 96 -14.09 -12.03 -12.02
C ALA A 96 -15.27 -13.03 -12.00
N SER A 97 -15.35 -13.94 -12.99
CA SER A 97 -16.40 -14.97 -13.04
C SER A 97 -16.35 -15.99 -11.88
N LYS A 98 -15.25 -16.00 -11.11
CA LYS A 98 -15.09 -16.82 -9.90
C LYS A 98 -15.31 -16.01 -8.61
N HIS A 99 -15.73 -14.75 -8.71
CA HIS A 99 -16.00 -13.94 -7.54
C HIS A 99 -17.23 -14.48 -6.79
N PHE A 100 -17.05 -14.84 -5.53
CA PHE A 100 -18.13 -15.14 -4.61
C PHE A 100 -18.28 -13.91 -3.69
N PRO A 101 -19.34 -13.10 -3.85
CA PRO A 101 -19.53 -11.93 -3.01
C PRO A 101 -19.82 -12.38 -1.57
N SER A 102 -19.34 -11.60 -0.59
CA SER A 102 -19.75 -11.79 0.80
C SER A 102 -21.27 -11.67 0.92
N LYS A 103 -21.87 -12.54 1.73
CA LYS A 103 -23.32 -12.51 2.01
C LYS A 103 -23.69 -11.30 2.87
N ASP A 104 -22.75 -10.76 3.63
CA ASP A 104 -22.91 -9.53 4.41
C ASP A 104 -22.37 -8.33 3.63
N ALA A 105 -23.18 -7.81 2.71
CA ALA A 105 -22.90 -6.56 2.00
C ALA A 105 -22.75 -5.35 2.95
N VAL A 106 -23.14 -5.48 4.23
CA VAL A 106 -23.04 -4.43 5.26
C VAL A 106 -21.59 -4.19 5.68
N GLN A 107 -20.71 -5.19 5.60
CA GLN A 107 -19.31 -5.06 6.04
C GLN A 107 -18.48 -4.11 5.14
N PHE A 108 -18.94 -3.86 3.92
CA PHE A 108 -18.35 -2.88 3.00
C PHE A 108 -19.03 -1.49 3.06
N LYS A 109 -19.97 -1.28 4.01
CA LYS A 109 -20.74 -0.04 4.18
C LYS A 109 -20.49 0.68 5.52
N SER A 110 -19.39 0.41 6.21
CA SER A 110 -19.00 1.21 7.37
C SER A 110 -18.19 2.44 6.93
N ASN A 111 -18.76 3.62 7.22
CA ASN A 111 -18.23 4.98 6.98
C ASN A 111 -16.89 5.24 7.69
#